data_AF-A0A7V1P262-F1
#
_entry.id   AF-A0A7V1P262-F1
#
_cell.length_a   1.000
_cell.length_b   1.000
_cell.length_c   1.000
_cell.angle_alpha   90.00
_cell.angle_beta   90.00
_cell.angle_gamma   90.00
#
_symmetry.space_group_name_H-M   'P 1'
#
loop_
_entity.id
_entity.type
_entity.pdbx_description
1 polymer ?
#
loop_
_entity_poly.entity_id
_entity_poly.type
_entity_poly.pdbx_seq_one_letter_code
_entity_poly.pdbx_strand_id
1 'polypeptide(L)'
;MAKRKAFTLMEVLVSIALLGIILPALYQSVDMLRDSNQHLFEYLEKAKKVSKATKTLYLDILSSDGNITIKKDEFTRLCMEQTKNSLYALPVAKVCWVVLKKDNTLARIEGNAYNLPLGSEERVEINPIMKEVEVFDVYHQKDKILVLLQQQAQEPISFMIQGVSKPEKKKKEKKKKKTKKPKKKNQIPPKDTNGTKTPVPPSLI
;
A
#
# COMPACT_ATOMS: atom_id res chain seq x y z
N MET A 1 -56.05 -51.09 -36.05
CA MET A 1 -54.77 -51.23 -35.32
C MET A 1 -53.64 -50.76 -36.21
N ALA A 2 -52.91 -49.71 -35.83
CA ALA A 2 -51.79 -49.19 -36.62
C ALA A 2 -50.59 -50.16 -36.52
N LYS A 3 -50.10 -50.65 -37.67
CA LYS A 3 -48.87 -51.47 -37.75
C LYS A 3 -47.68 -50.63 -37.27
N ARG A 4 -47.18 -50.90 -36.07
CA ARG A 4 -45.89 -50.35 -35.62
C ARG A 4 -44.79 -51.13 -36.34
N LYS A 5 -44.01 -50.45 -37.17
CA LYS A 5 -42.79 -51.03 -37.77
C LYS A 5 -41.73 -51.13 -36.68
N ALA A 6 -41.19 -52.33 -36.47
CA ALA A 6 -40.05 -52.54 -35.59
C ALA A 6 -38.74 -52.34 -36.37
N PHE A 7 -37.71 -51.87 -35.69
CA PHE A 7 -36.36 -51.77 -36.26
C PHE A 7 -35.82 -53.14 -36.63
N THR A 8 -35.09 -53.19 -37.74
CA THR A 8 -34.41 -54.42 -38.15
C THR A 8 -33.14 -54.62 -37.32
N LEU A 9 -32.74 -55.88 -37.09
CA LEU A 9 -31.50 -56.22 -36.37
C LEU A 9 -30.27 -55.53 -37.01
N MET A 10 -30.28 -55.42 -38.34
CA MET A 10 -29.22 -54.77 -39.11
C MET A 10 -29.11 -53.27 -38.80
N GLU A 11 -30.24 -52.54 -38.72
CA GLU A 11 -30.25 -51.11 -38.34
C GLU A 11 -29.71 -50.89 -36.92
N VAL A 12 -30.03 -51.79 -35.99
CA VAL A 12 -29.54 -51.72 -34.61
C VAL A 12 -28.02 -51.90 -34.57
N LEU A 13 -27.48 -52.89 -35.29
CA LEU A 13 -26.03 -53.12 -35.37
C LEU A 13 -25.28 -51.94 -36.00
N VAL A 14 -25.80 -51.38 -37.10
CA VAL A 14 -25.21 -50.20 -37.75
C VAL A 14 -25.25 -48.99 -36.80
N SER A 15 -26.34 -48.80 -36.05
CA SER A 15 -26.46 -47.71 -35.09
C SER A 15 -25.46 -47.82 -33.94
N ILE A 16 -25.23 -49.03 -33.41
CA ILE A 16 -24.24 -49.26 -32.35
C ILE A 16 -22.82 -49.02 -32.87
N ALA A 17 -22.51 -49.48 -34.08
CA ALA A 17 -21.19 -49.26 -34.70
C ALA A 17 -20.92 -47.76 -34.91
N LEU A 18 -21.90 -47.02 -35.44
CA LEU A 18 -21.80 -45.57 -35.61
C LEU A 18 -21.64 -44.84 -34.26
N LEU A 19 -22.44 -45.23 -33.26
CA LEU A 19 -22.35 -44.64 -31.92
C LEU A 19 -20.97 -44.90 -31.27
N GLY A 20 -20.44 -46.12 -31.45
CA GLY A 20 -19.13 -46.51 -30.94
C GLY A 20 -17.97 -45.71 -31.55
N ILE A 21 -18.11 -45.25 -32.80
CA ILE A 21 -17.13 -44.37 -33.45
C ILE A 21 -17.25 -42.93 -32.94
N ILE A 22 -18.47 -42.45 -32.70
CA ILE A 22 -18.73 -41.05 -32.32
C ILE A 22 -18.40 -40.78 -30.84
N LEU A 23 -18.70 -41.72 -29.93
CA LEU A 23 -18.53 -41.52 -28.50
C LEU A 23 -17.10 -41.15 -28.07
N PRO A 24 -16.03 -41.82 -28.55
CA PRO A 24 -14.65 -41.44 -28.22
C PRO A 24 -14.30 -40.01 -28.66
N ALA A 25 -14.72 -39.61 -29.87
CA ALA A 25 -14.47 -38.27 -30.39
C ALA A 25 -15.20 -37.19 -29.57
N LEU A 26 -16.44 -37.47 -29.14
CA LEU A 26 -17.18 -36.58 -28.25
C LEU A 26 -16.52 -36.47 -26.88
N TYR A 27 -16.07 -37.59 -26.30
CA TYR A 27 -15.40 -37.58 -24.99
C TYR A 27 -14.11 -36.76 -25.03
N GLN A 28 -13.28 -36.96 -26.06
CA GLN A 28 -12.07 -36.16 -26.28
C GLN A 28 -12.39 -34.67 -26.46
N SER A 29 -13.45 -34.35 -27.18
CA SER A 29 -13.87 -32.96 -27.38
C SER A 29 -14.29 -32.31 -26.06
N VAL A 30 -15.02 -33.05 -25.20
CA VAL A 30 -15.43 -32.59 -23.87
C VAL A 30 -14.20 -32.38 -22.98
N ASP A 31 -13.26 -33.32 -22.95
CA ASP A 31 -12.04 -33.21 -22.14
C ASP A 31 -11.21 -32.01 -22.57
N MET A 32 -11.02 -31.81 -23.88
CA MET A 32 -10.31 -30.65 -24.41
C MET A 32 -11.02 -29.33 -24.05
N LEU A 33 -12.36 -29.31 -24.06
CA LEU A 33 -13.13 -28.13 -23.64
C LEU A 33 -12.95 -27.83 -22.15
N ARG A 34 -12.93 -28.88 -21.32
CA ARG A 34 -12.72 -28.74 -19.86
C ARG A 34 -11.33 -28.20 -19.55
N ASP A 35 -10.31 -28.73 -20.22
CA ASP A 35 -8.92 -28.29 -20.06
C ASP A 35 -8.73 -26.82 -20.51
N SER A 36 -9.28 -26.47 -21.67
CA SER A 36 -9.28 -25.09 -22.17
C SER A 36 -9.94 -24.11 -21.19
N ASN A 37 -11.11 -24.49 -20.64
CA ASN A 37 -11.79 -23.67 -19.64
C ASN A 37 -10.99 -23.52 -18.35
N GLN A 38 -10.31 -24.58 -17.90
CA GLN A 38 -9.44 -24.54 -16.74
C GLN A 38 -8.27 -23.56 -16.96
N HIS A 39 -7.61 -23.64 -18.11
CA HIS A 39 -6.56 -22.70 -18.48
C HIS A 39 -7.07 -21.25 -18.52
N LEU A 40 -8.21 -20.99 -19.16
CA LEU A 40 -8.81 -19.65 -19.20
C LEU A 40 -9.12 -19.12 -17.80
N PHE A 41 -9.65 -19.96 -16.91
CA PHE A 41 -9.92 -19.58 -15.53
C PHE A 41 -8.63 -19.19 -14.79
N GLU A 42 -7.55 -19.97 -14.95
CA GLU A 42 -6.25 -19.66 -14.35
C GLU A 42 -5.67 -18.34 -14.87
N TYR A 43 -5.77 -18.07 -16.17
CA TYR A 43 -5.37 -16.79 -16.75
C TYR A 43 -6.17 -15.63 -16.15
N LEU A 44 -7.49 -15.77 -16.02
CA LEU A 44 -8.35 -14.76 -15.41
C LEU A 44 -8.02 -14.52 -13.94
N GLU A 45 -7.72 -15.58 -13.19
CA GLU A 45 -7.34 -15.47 -11.78
C GLU A 45 -6.01 -14.74 -11.61
N LYS A 46 -5.01 -15.05 -12.45
CA LYS A 46 -3.72 -14.35 -12.50
C LYS A 46 -3.91 -12.87 -12.86
N ALA A 47 -4.65 -12.56 -13.91
CA ALA A 47 -4.93 -11.18 -14.32
C ALA A 47 -5.64 -10.37 -13.22
N LYS A 48 -6.60 -10.98 -12.52
CA LYS A 48 -7.29 -10.36 -11.38
C LYS A 48 -6.33 -10.08 -10.22
N LYS A 49 -5.42 -11.00 -9.91
CA LYS A 49 -4.37 -10.81 -8.88
C LYS A 49 -3.44 -9.66 -9.23
N VAL A 50 -2.98 -9.59 -10.48
CA VAL A 50 -2.13 -8.50 -10.98
C VAL A 50 -2.85 -7.16 -10.93
N SER A 51 -4.11 -7.09 -11.37
CA SER A 51 -4.92 -5.87 -11.26
C SER A 51 -5.10 -5.41 -9.81
N LYS A 52 -5.33 -6.35 -8.88
CA LYS A 52 -5.43 -6.05 -7.44
C LYS A 52 -4.10 -5.57 -6.86
N ALA A 53 -2.98 -6.15 -7.29
CA ALA A 53 -1.63 -5.73 -6.90
C ALA A 53 -1.37 -4.27 -7.33
N THR A 54 -1.57 -3.99 -8.61
CA THR A 54 -1.41 -2.66 -9.20
C THR A 54 -2.30 -1.63 -8.51
N LYS A 55 -3.58 -1.97 -8.27
CA LYS A 55 -4.51 -1.09 -7.57
C LYS A 55 -4.09 -0.80 -6.13
N THR A 56 -3.63 -1.82 -5.40
CA THR A 56 -3.16 -1.66 -4.02
C THR A 56 -1.92 -0.77 -3.97
N LEU A 57 -0.92 -1.03 -4.83
CA LEU A 57 0.28 -0.21 -4.92
C LEU A 57 -0.03 1.23 -5.30
N TYR A 58 -0.93 1.42 -6.26
CA TYR A 58 -1.41 2.75 -6.65
C TYR A 58 -2.02 3.50 -5.46
N LEU A 59 -2.91 2.85 -4.72
CA LEU A 59 -3.57 3.43 -3.55
C LEU A 59 -2.60 3.69 -2.38
N ASP A 60 -1.62 2.81 -2.18
CA ASP A 60 -0.58 2.99 -1.16
C ASP A 60 0.20 4.28 -1.41
N ILE A 61 0.64 4.49 -2.66
CA ILE A 61 1.41 5.68 -3.07
C ILE A 61 0.53 6.93 -3.01
N LEU A 62 -0.69 6.87 -3.58
CA LEU A 62 -1.62 8.00 -3.61
C LEU A 62 -2.03 8.44 -2.20
N SER A 63 -2.19 7.49 -1.28
CA SER A 63 -2.60 7.76 0.10
C SER A 63 -1.41 7.98 1.05
N SER A 64 -0.20 8.11 0.49
CA SER A 64 1.01 8.35 1.26
C SER A 64 1.16 9.82 1.67
N ASP A 65 1.96 10.07 2.70
CA ASP A 65 2.40 11.40 3.13
C ASP A 65 3.50 12.01 2.22
N GLY A 66 3.84 11.35 1.12
CA GLY A 66 4.94 11.73 0.23
C GLY A 66 6.33 11.52 0.82
N ASN A 67 6.46 10.97 2.04
CA ASN A 67 7.74 10.59 2.61
C ASN A 67 8.14 9.19 2.11
N ILE A 68 8.59 9.17 0.85
CA ILE A 68 8.88 7.95 0.12
C ILE A 68 10.39 7.75 0.03
N THR A 69 10.84 6.56 0.42
CA THR A 69 12.21 6.10 0.27
C THR A 69 12.28 5.08 -0.85
N ILE A 70 13.15 5.32 -1.82
CA ILE A 70 13.40 4.42 -2.95
C ILE A 70 14.85 3.97 -2.88
N LYS A 71 15.08 2.66 -2.77
CA LYS A 71 16.40 2.05 -2.87
C LYS A 71 16.48 1.24 -4.16
N LYS A 72 17.44 1.55 -5.02
CA LYS A 72 17.68 0.82 -6.27
C LYS A 72 18.79 -0.21 -6.05
N ASP A 73 18.42 -1.47 -5.98
CA ASP A 73 19.34 -2.62 -6.03
C ASP A 73 19.06 -3.40 -7.34
N GLU A 74 18.96 -4.73 -7.29
CA GLU A 74 18.47 -5.57 -8.41
C GLU A 74 17.00 -5.29 -8.75
N PHE A 75 16.17 -5.16 -7.71
CA PHE A 75 14.81 -4.65 -7.79
C PHE A 75 14.69 -3.40 -6.94
N THR A 76 13.78 -2.49 -7.30
CA THR A 76 13.50 -1.33 -6.48
C THR A 76 12.85 -1.76 -5.15
N ARG A 77 13.30 -1.17 -4.04
CA ARG A 77 12.57 -1.21 -2.77
C ARG A 77 11.90 0.13 -2.57
N LEU A 78 10.57 0.11 -2.42
CA LEU A 78 9.76 1.29 -2.25
C LEU A 78 9.17 1.27 -0.84
N CYS A 79 9.48 2.27 -0.01
CA CYS A 79 8.91 2.42 1.32
C CYS A 79 8.20 3.76 1.47
N MET A 80 6.98 3.72 2.00
CA MET A 80 6.19 4.89 2.41
C MET A 80 6.12 4.88 3.93
N GLU A 81 6.65 5.93 4.57
CA GLU A 81 6.66 6.00 6.03
C GLU A 81 5.26 6.11 6.63
N GLN A 82 4.33 6.79 5.94
CA GLN A 82 2.94 6.88 6.36
C GLN A 82 2.02 6.77 5.14
N THR A 83 1.10 5.81 5.19
CA THR A 83 -0.04 5.71 4.27
C THR A 83 -1.33 5.44 5.03
N LYS A 84 -2.44 5.92 4.48
CA LYS A 84 -3.80 5.64 4.99
C LYS A 84 -4.40 4.37 4.38
N ASN A 85 -3.76 3.78 3.37
CA ASN A 85 -4.23 2.57 2.71
C ASN A 85 -3.75 1.30 3.46
N SER A 86 -4.20 1.13 4.70
CA SER A 86 -3.89 -0.05 5.50
C SER A 86 -4.81 -1.22 5.14
N LEU A 87 -4.24 -2.42 4.96
CA LEU A 87 -5.01 -3.67 4.81
C LEU A 87 -5.41 -4.27 6.16
N TYR A 88 -4.77 -3.83 7.24
CA TYR A 88 -4.92 -4.35 8.60
C TYR A 88 -5.53 -3.32 9.56
N ALA A 89 -6.27 -2.34 9.02
CA ALA A 89 -6.98 -1.30 9.76
C ALA A 89 -6.10 -0.45 10.70
N LEU A 90 -4.82 -0.26 10.36
CA LEU A 90 -3.94 0.70 11.00
C LEU A 90 -4.35 2.13 10.59
N PRO A 91 -4.52 3.07 11.54
CA PRO A 91 -4.85 4.46 11.21
C PRO A 91 -3.82 5.14 10.30
N VAL A 92 -2.55 4.78 10.51
CA VAL A 92 -1.40 5.16 9.70
C VAL A 92 -0.45 3.97 9.68
N ALA A 93 -0.09 3.49 8.50
CA ALA A 93 0.82 2.37 8.33
C ALA A 93 2.10 2.79 7.63
N LYS A 94 3.22 2.18 8.00
CA LYS A 94 4.42 2.13 7.17
C LYS A 94 4.28 0.95 6.21
N VAL A 95 4.43 1.21 4.92
CA VAL A 95 4.29 0.19 3.89
C VAL A 95 5.52 0.16 3.02
N CYS A 96 6.11 -1.02 2.86
CA CYS A 96 7.24 -1.27 1.98
C CYS A 96 6.89 -2.34 0.96
N TRP A 97 7.18 -2.06 -0.31
CA TRP A 97 7.12 -3.00 -1.40
C TRP A 97 8.53 -3.46 -1.73
N VAL A 98 8.74 -4.78 -1.68
CA VAL A 98 10.04 -5.41 -1.90
C VAL A 98 9.89 -6.68 -2.71
N VAL A 99 10.86 -6.97 -3.57
CA VAL A 99 10.96 -8.29 -4.22
C VAL A 99 11.84 -9.19 -3.36
N LEU A 100 11.25 -10.28 -2.87
CA LEU A 100 11.94 -11.31 -2.12
C LEU A 100 12.71 -12.21 -3.09
N LYS A 101 13.94 -12.60 -2.72
CA LYS A 101 14.78 -13.50 -3.52
C LYS A 101 14.14 -14.87 -3.77
N LYS A 102 13.24 -15.30 -2.89
CA LYS A 102 12.48 -16.54 -3.06
C LYS A 102 11.43 -16.34 -4.15
N ASP A 103 11.55 -17.09 -5.23
CA ASP A 103 10.65 -17.09 -6.38
C ASP A 103 10.46 -15.70 -7.03
N ASN A 104 11.38 -14.74 -6.82
CA ASN A 104 11.22 -13.33 -7.18
C ASN A 104 9.84 -12.78 -6.80
N THR A 105 9.44 -13.00 -5.55
CA THR A 105 8.09 -12.67 -5.08
C THR A 105 8.00 -11.21 -4.66
N LEU A 106 7.15 -10.41 -5.33
CA LEU A 106 6.78 -9.09 -4.82
C LEU A 106 5.94 -9.25 -3.56
N ALA A 107 6.43 -8.69 -2.47
CA ALA A 107 5.75 -8.67 -1.20
C ALA A 107 5.48 -7.23 -0.76
N ARG A 108 4.30 -7.05 -0.18
CA ARG A 108 3.91 -5.83 0.53
C ARG A 108 4.07 -6.10 2.02
N ILE A 109 4.94 -5.34 2.66
CA ILE A 109 5.19 -5.40 4.09
C ILE A 109 4.46 -4.22 4.72
N GLU A 110 3.55 -4.50 5.65
CA GLU A 110 2.80 -3.49 6.38
C GLU A 110 3.10 -3.61 7.87
N GLY A 111 3.26 -2.47 8.54
CA GLY A 111 3.41 -2.44 9.98
C GLY A 111 3.50 -1.02 10.50
N ASN A 112 3.91 -0.91 11.76
CA ASN A 112 4.21 0.38 12.38
C ASN A 112 5.68 0.74 12.12
N ALA A 113 6.34 1.40 13.07
CA ALA A 113 7.73 1.80 12.94
C ALA A 113 8.69 0.58 12.89
N TYR A 114 8.90 0.01 11.71
CA TYR A 114 9.87 -1.04 11.43
C TYR A 114 10.95 -0.56 10.44
N ASN A 115 12.05 -1.31 10.34
CA ASN A 115 13.13 -1.05 9.41
C ASN A 115 13.43 -2.28 8.56
N LEU A 116 13.94 -2.07 7.36
CA LEU A 116 14.40 -3.16 6.51
C LEU A 116 15.94 -3.20 6.52
N PRO A 117 16.57 -4.39 6.63
CA PRO A 117 15.97 -5.72 6.81
C PRO A 117 15.31 -5.92 8.18
N LEU A 118 14.28 -6.77 8.23
CA LEU A 118 13.48 -6.99 9.44
C LEU A 118 14.29 -7.68 10.55
N GLY A 119 14.13 -7.21 11.78
CA GLY A 119 14.65 -7.86 12.99
C GLY A 119 13.66 -8.85 13.60
N SER A 120 14.11 -9.70 14.52
CA SER A 120 13.29 -10.74 15.16
C SER A 120 12.11 -10.20 15.98
N GLU A 121 12.23 -8.97 16.50
CA GLU A 121 11.20 -8.33 17.34
C GLU A 121 10.19 -7.49 16.54
N GLU A 122 10.42 -7.31 15.23
CA GLU A 122 9.56 -6.47 14.41
C GLU A 122 8.28 -7.21 14.04
N ARG A 123 7.16 -6.67 14.51
CA ARG A 123 5.82 -7.18 14.19
C ARG A 123 5.31 -6.50 12.93
N VAL A 124 5.43 -7.20 11.80
CA VAL A 124 4.95 -6.75 10.51
C VAL A 124 4.14 -7.84 9.83
N GLU A 125 3.20 -7.42 9.02
CA GLU A 125 2.42 -8.27 8.15
C GLU A 125 3.09 -8.33 6.78
N ILE A 126 3.39 -9.53 6.30
CA ILE A 126 4.05 -9.75 5.01
C ILE A 126 3.07 -10.42 4.06
N ASN A 127 2.66 -9.69 3.03
CA ASN A 127 1.69 -10.14 2.05
C ASN A 127 2.41 -10.43 0.74
N PRO A 128 2.64 -11.71 0.37
CA PRO A 128 3.12 -12.04 -0.96
C PRO A 128 2.01 -11.72 -1.97
N ILE A 129 2.33 -10.91 -2.98
CA ILE A 129 1.36 -10.35 -3.92
C ILE A 129 1.45 -11.07 -5.28
N MET A 130 2.65 -11.21 -5.82
CA MET A 130 2.89 -11.91 -7.10
C MET A 130 4.26 -12.57 -7.11
N LYS A 131 4.39 -13.69 -7.82
CA LYS A 131 5.65 -14.43 -8.00
C LYS A 131 6.23 -14.15 -9.38
N GLU A 132 7.50 -14.53 -9.58
CA GLU A 132 8.16 -14.48 -10.89
C GLU A 132 8.17 -13.05 -11.47
N VAL A 133 8.51 -12.07 -10.62
CA VAL A 133 8.69 -10.69 -11.05
C VAL A 133 10.00 -10.54 -11.80
N GLU A 134 9.91 -10.00 -13.01
CA GLU A 134 11.06 -9.69 -13.87
C GLU A 134 11.48 -8.23 -13.71
N VAL A 135 10.51 -7.32 -13.55
CA VAL A 135 10.75 -5.90 -13.38
C VAL A 135 9.90 -5.37 -12.24
N PHE A 136 10.53 -4.71 -11.27
CA PHE A 136 9.86 -3.85 -10.33
C PHE A 136 10.71 -2.62 -10.09
N ASP A 137 10.28 -1.51 -10.68
CA ASP A 137 11.09 -0.32 -10.78
C ASP A 137 10.26 0.94 -10.53
N VAL A 138 10.79 1.83 -9.70
CA VAL A 138 10.08 3.06 -9.32
C VAL A 138 10.98 4.27 -9.51
N TYR A 139 10.46 5.27 -10.20
CA TYR A 139 11.09 6.55 -10.46
C TYR A 139 10.29 7.64 -9.78
N HIS A 140 10.97 8.53 -9.06
CA HIS A 140 10.34 9.66 -8.37
C HIS A 140 11.00 10.96 -8.80
N GLN A 141 10.21 11.89 -9.33
CA GLN A 141 10.65 13.20 -9.73
C GLN A 141 9.64 14.25 -9.27
N LYS A 142 10.06 15.10 -8.31
CA LYS A 142 9.23 16.15 -7.70
C LYS A 142 7.96 15.60 -7.06
N ASP A 143 6.83 15.73 -7.74
CA ASP A 143 5.49 15.32 -7.33
C ASP A 143 4.98 14.11 -8.14
N LYS A 144 5.82 13.56 -9.01
CA LYS A 144 5.48 12.48 -9.95
C LYS A 144 6.23 11.20 -9.62
N ILE A 145 5.49 10.10 -9.56
CA ILE A 145 6.03 8.76 -9.33
C ILE A 145 5.60 7.88 -10.49
N LEU A 146 6.57 7.32 -11.20
CA LEU A 146 6.36 6.33 -12.25
C LEU A 146 6.73 4.96 -11.71
N VAL A 147 5.80 4.02 -11.82
CA VAL A 147 6.00 2.62 -11.44
C VAL A 147 6.01 1.77 -12.71
N LEU A 148 6.96 0.84 -12.80
CA LEU A 148 7.03 -0.21 -13.80
C LEU A 148 7.00 -1.57 -13.08
N LEU A 149 6.12 -2.45 -13.54
CA LEU A 149 5.92 -3.78 -12.98
C LEU A 149 5.74 -4.80 -14.11
N GLN A 150 6.50 -5.88 -14.09
CA GLN A 150 6.40 -6.96 -15.07
C GLN A 150 6.51 -8.32 -14.38
N GLN A 151 5.55 -9.20 -14.70
CA GLN A 151 5.61 -10.62 -14.36
C GLN A 151 6.11 -11.41 -15.56
N GLN A 152 6.76 -12.55 -15.30
CA GLN A 152 7.19 -13.47 -16.36
C GLN A 152 6.06 -13.80 -17.34
N ALA A 153 6.38 -13.69 -18.63
CA ALA A 153 5.47 -13.95 -19.75
C ALA A 153 4.17 -13.11 -19.78
N GLN A 154 4.14 -11.95 -19.12
CA GLN A 154 3.03 -10.99 -19.17
C GLN A 154 3.50 -9.64 -19.69
N GLU A 155 2.55 -8.87 -20.24
CA GLU A 155 2.84 -7.51 -20.69
C GLU A 155 3.23 -6.60 -19.51
N PRO A 156 4.22 -5.70 -19.69
CA PRO A 156 4.64 -4.79 -18.65
C PRO A 156 3.54 -3.77 -18.33
N ILE A 157 3.31 -3.54 -17.05
CA ILE A 157 2.37 -2.56 -16.55
C ILE A 157 3.15 -1.33 -16.10
N SER A 158 2.74 -0.16 -16.58
CA SER A 158 3.28 1.12 -16.11
C SER A 158 2.16 2.08 -15.75
N PHE A 159 2.36 2.84 -14.68
CA PHE A 159 1.44 3.90 -14.29
C PHE A 159 2.18 5.03 -13.59
N MET A 160 1.66 6.25 -13.77
CA MET A 160 2.21 7.45 -13.16
C MET A 160 1.21 8.05 -12.18
N ILE A 161 1.71 8.43 -11.02
CA ILE A 161 0.96 9.13 -9.98
C ILE A 161 1.53 10.53 -9.87
N GLN A 162 0.66 11.54 -9.81
CA GLN A 162 1.03 12.94 -9.68
C GLN A 162 0.46 13.53 -8.39
N GLY A 163 1.07 14.60 -7.87
CA GLY A 163 0.63 15.25 -6.63
C GLY A 163 1.13 14.60 -5.35
N VAL A 164 2.10 13.68 -5.42
CA VAL A 164 2.70 13.05 -4.23
C VAL A 164 3.90 13.90 -3.79
N SER A 165 3.66 14.84 -2.88
CA SER A 165 4.71 15.74 -2.38
C SER A 165 4.80 15.68 -0.86
N LYS A 166 6.03 15.60 -0.34
CA LYS A 166 6.28 15.68 1.10
C LYS A 166 5.83 17.05 1.63
N PRO A 167 4.98 17.12 2.66
CA PRO A 167 4.53 18.39 3.20
C PRO A 167 5.73 19.19 3.72
N GLU A 168 5.79 20.48 3.38
CA GLU A 168 6.83 21.37 3.89
C GLU A 168 6.76 21.42 5.42
N LYS A 169 7.90 21.17 6.08
CA LYS A 169 8.00 21.35 7.53
C LYS A 169 7.69 22.81 7.84
N LYS A 170 6.56 23.09 8.50
CA LYS A 170 6.24 24.44 9.00
C LYS A 170 7.48 25.02 9.69
N LYS A 171 8.05 26.08 9.13
CA LYS A 171 9.17 26.80 9.75
C LYS A 171 8.74 27.16 11.17
N LYS A 172 9.45 26.64 12.17
CA LYS A 172 9.27 27.07 13.57
C LYS A 172 9.35 28.58 13.58
N GLU A 173 8.25 29.25 13.92
CA GLU A 173 8.27 30.69 14.13
C GLU A 173 9.42 31.00 15.09
N LYS A 174 10.40 31.77 14.63
CA LYS A 174 11.45 32.28 15.49
C LYS A 174 10.74 33.04 16.60
N LYS A 175 10.73 32.50 17.82
CA LYS A 175 10.27 33.21 19.03
C LYS A 175 10.88 34.61 18.97
N LYS A 176 10.04 35.63 18.75
CA LYS A 176 10.46 37.04 18.78
C LYS A 176 11.24 37.24 20.08
N LYS A 177 12.51 37.64 19.96
CA LYS A 177 13.33 38.06 21.12
C LYS A 177 12.48 39.05 21.91
N LYS A 178 12.17 38.73 23.17
CA LYS A 178 11.56 39.68 24.10
C LYS A 178 12.44 40.92 24.13
N THR A 179 11.90 42.04 23.65
CA THR A 179 12.49 43.36 23.71
C THR A 179 12.84 43.65 25.17
N LYS A 180 14.11 43.98 25.43
CA LYS A 180 14.56 44.43 26.76
C LYS A 180 13.74 45.66 27.16
N LYS A 181 13.06 45.60 28.31
CA LYS A 181 12.44 46.76 28.96
C LYS A 181 13.49 47.89 29.11
N PRO A 182 13.18 49.15 28.78
CA PRO A 182 14.08 50.27 29.04
C PRO A 182 14.19 50.51 30.55
N LYS A 183 15.44 50.68 31.03
CA LYS A 183 15.76 51.09 32.41
C LYS A 183 15.10 52.45 32.70
N LYS A 184 14.25 52.51 33.73
CA LYS A 184 13.80 53.78 34.34
C LYS A 184 15.02 54.49 34.92
N LYS A 185 15.30 55.71 34.44
CA LYS A 185 16.24 56.67 35.05
C LYS A 185 15.65 57.17 36.37
N ASN A 186 16.50 57.24 37.38
CA ASN A 186 16.23 57.90 38.66
C ASN A 186 15.88 59.38 38.44
N GLN A 187 14.77 59.82 39.03
CA GLN A 187 14.54 61.22 39.38
C GLN A 187 14.04 61.27 40.82
N ILE A 188 14.79 62.03 41.61
CA ILE A 188 14.57 62.38 43.01
C ILE A 188 13.49 63.49 43.03
N PRO A 189 12.46 63.40 43.90
CA PRO A 189 11.71 64.58 44.32
C PRO A 189 12.18 65.09 45.69
N PRO A 190 11.95 66.38 45.99
CA PRO A 190 12.63 67.11 47.04
C PRO A 190 11.98 66.94 48.42
N LYS A 191 12.75 67.44 49.38
CA LYS A 191 12.64 67.38 50.83
C LYS A 191 11.63 68.42 51.33
N ASP A 192 10.57 67.97 52.01
CA ASP A 192 9.70 68.84 52.81
C ASP A 192 9.78 68.49 54.30
N THR A 193 9.94 69.54 55.09
CA THR A 193 10.15 69.59 56.54
C THR A 193 8.83 69.74 57.32
N ASN A 194 8.90 69.31 58.59
CA ASN A 194 8.09 69.69 59.77
C ASN A 194 6.94 68.78 60.21
N GLY A 195 6.94 68.45 61.51
CA GLY A 195 5.69 68.37 62.29
C GLY A 195 5.45 67.19 63.22
N THR A 196 6.28 67.02 64.24
CA THR A 196 6.08 66.42 65.58
C THR A 196 4.68 65.89 66.00
N LYS A 197 4.59 64.61 66.42
CA LYS A 197 4.34 64.14 67.83
C LYS A 197 3.80 62.69 67.89
N THR A 198 4.46 61.90 68.71
CA THR A 198 4.12 60.54 69.18
C THR A 198 2.97 60.55 70.22
N PRO A 199 2.19 59.46 70.30
CA PRO A 199 1.66 59.01 71.59
C PRO A 199 2.18 57.61 71.97
N VAL A 200 2.51 57.47 73.25
CA VAL A 200 3.01 56.26 73.96
C VAL A 200 1.84 55.29 74.25
N PRO A 201 2.06 53.97 74.26
CA PRO A 201 1.03 52.96 74.53
C PRO A 201 0.58 52.89 76.02
N PRO A 202 -0.61 52.34 76.30
CA PRO A 202 -1.20 52.32 77.64
C PRO A 202 -0.60 51.21 78.52
N SER A 203 -0.32 51.55 79.78
CA SER A 203 -0.01 50.61 80.86
C SER A 203 -1.23 50.35 81.74
N LEU A 204 -1.31 49.09 82.16
CA LEU A 204 -2.35 48.39 82.92
C LEU A 204 -2.71 49.02 84.28
N ILE A 205 -3.97 48.83 84.67
CA ILE A 205 -4.39 48.53 86.06
C ILE A 205 -4.90 47.10 86.04
#